data_AF-A0A0B5FL03-F1
#
_entry.id   AF-A0A0B5FL03-F1
#
_cell.length_a   1.000
_cell.length_b   1.000
_cell.length_c   1.000
_cell.angle_alpha   90.00
_cell.angle_beta   90.00
_cell.angle_gamma   90.00
#
_symmetry.space_group_name_H-M   'P 1'
#
loop_
_entity.id
_entity.type
_entity.pdbx_description
1 polymer ?
#
loop_
_entity_poly.entity_id
_entity_poly.type
_entity_poly.pdbx_seq_one_letter_code
_entity_poly.pdbx_strand_id
1 'polypeptide(L)'
;MQQRDRGALLIDTRTPEEFAEATIPGAVNVPLFSNEERARVGTVYHREGAAAARLLSVDLVAPRIPALVREVMGLCGDDRSSVIVFCWRGGERSRAVATFLRLAGISARQLEGGHKAFRAYVRQYFERGQWGRLLVLRGLTGVGKTRFLLKLRDRGHPVIDLEGLANHRGSAFGALGCAPQPSQKMFEALLWDELRHVGLEGYALAEGESRHIGKCRLPAEVYASLQEETSLWLHASAEVRVKRLLEDYPAVEQCRDQFRGPIQALRRRLGGERVARLLALLDEGDWENLAGELMLYYYDPLYRHTLPQRRIEIEVEDEEAALPAVEKAIQTVLVEPRRTGA
;
A
#
# COMPACT_ATOMS: atom_id res chain seq x y z
N MET A 1 -17.42 1.00 9.31
CA MET A 1 -16.96 0.32 8.08
C MET A 1 -18.14 -0.17 7.24
N GLN A 2 -19.10 -0.91 7.79
CA GLN A 2 -20.34 -1.30 7.06
C GLN A 2 -21.02 -0.14 6.30
N GLN A 3 -21.09 1.05 6.90
CA GLN A 3 -21.66 2.23 6.22
C GLN A 3 -20.80 2.68 5.03
N ARG A 4 -19.47 2.66 5.15
CA ARG A 4 -18.54 2.92 4.03
C ARG A 4 -18.75 1.90 2.92
N ASP A 5 -18.90 0.62 3.27
CA ASP A 5 -19.12 -0.47 2.30
C ASP A 5 -20.47 -0.34 1.58
N ARG A 6 -21.43 0.40 2.16
CA ARG A 6 -22.69 0.79 1.53
C ARG A 6 -22.61 2.11 0.75
N GLY A 7 -21.40 2.64 0.54
CA GLY A 7 -21.16 3.88 -0.22
C GLY A 7 -21.17 5.16 0.61
N ALA A 8 -21.10 5.11 1.94
CA ALA A 8 -21.05 6.34 2.75
C ALA A 8 -19.80 7.17 2.45
N LEU A 9 -19.99 8.47 2.21
CA LEU A 9 -18.90 9.44 2.02
C LEU A 9 -18.17 9.66 3.34
N LEU A 10 -16.87 9.41 3.37
CA LEU A 10 -16.02 9.64 4.53
C LEU A 10 -15.31 10.99 4.42
N ILE A 11 -15.56 11.88 5.38
CA ILE A 11 -14.95 13.21 5.45
C ILE A 11 -13.95 13.26 6.59
N ASP A 12 -12.67 13.44 6.25
CA ASP A 12 -11.59 13.67 7.20
C ASP A 12 -11.39 15.17 7.43
N THR A 13 -11.74 15.66 8.61
CA THR A 13 -11.64 17.08 8.95
C THR A 13 -10.30 17.48 9.57
N ARG A 14 -9.33 16.56 9.57
CA ARG A 14 -7.96 16.84 10.01
C ARG A 14 -7.24 17.71 8.99
N THR A 15 -6.06 18.21 9.36
CA THR A 15 -5.27 19.04 8.45
C THR A 15 -4.77 18.23 7.24
N PRO A 16 -4.36 18.89 6.14
CA PRO A 16 -3.79 18.21 4.99
C PRO A 16 -2.57 17.33 5.33
N GLU A 17 -1.72 17.76 6.26
CA GLU A 17 -0.57 16.94 6.71
C GLU A 17 -1.01 15.69 7.48
N GLU A 18 -1.97 15.83 8.41
CA GLU A 18 -2.54 14.69 9.15
C GLU A 18 -3.20 13.68 8.20
N PHE A 19 -3.82 14.14 7.11
CA PHE A 19 -4.45 13.32 6.08
C PHE A 19 -3.42 12.62 5.18
N ALA A 20 -2.42 13.36 4.68
CA ALA A 20 -1.35 12.84 3.84
C ALA A 20 -0.48 11.81 4.56
N GLU A 21 -0.31 11.93 5.88
CA GLU A 21 0.38 10.91 6.67
C GLU A 21 -0.39 9.58 6.62
N ALA A 22 -1.67 9.59 6.96
CA ALA A 22 -2.55 8.42 6.88
C ALA A 22 -4.00 8.82 7.13
N THR A 23 -4.93 8.16 6.45
CA THR A 23 -6.38 8.33 6.63
C THR A 23 -7.12 6.98 6.50
N ILE A 24 -8.45 7.01 6.59
CA ILE A 24 -9.28 5.85 6.26
C ILE A 24 -9.33 5.71 4.74
N PRO A 25 -9.02 4.55 4.14
CA PRO A 25 -9.11 4.35 2.70
C PRO A 25 -10.49 4.76 2.15
N GLY A 26 -10.45 5.55 1.07
CA GLY A 26 -11.64 6.16 0.44
C GLY A 26 -12.13 7.47 1.08
N ALA A 27 -11.47 7.99 2.13
CA ALA A 27 -11.83 9.28 2.72
C ALA A 27 -11.34 10.47 1.90
N VAL A 28 -12.13 11.54 1.91
CA VAL A 28 -11.79 12.84 1.31
C VAL A 28 -11.43 13.83 2.42
N ASN A 29 -10.35 14.59 2.22
CA ASN A 29 -9.96 15.62 3.17
C ASN A 29 -10.77 16.90 2.95
N VAL A 30 -11.53 17.30 3.97
CA VAL A 30 -12.18 18.63 4.03
C VAL A 30 -11.75 19.27 5.34
N PRO A 31 -10.55 19.90 5.36
CA PRO A 31 -9.88 20.27 6.59
C PRO A 31 -10.63 21.39 7.32
N LEU A 32 -10.82 21.23 8.64
CA LEU A 32 -11.37 22.31 9.47
C LEU A 32 -10.33 23.42 9.72
N PHE A 33 -9.05 23.06 9.68
CA PHE A 33 -7.92 23.94 9.91
C PHE A 33 -6.81 23.63 8.90
N SER A 34 -6.06 24.66 8.52
CA SER A 34 -4.74 24.50 7.91
C SER A 34 -3.74 23.91 8.93
N ASN A 35 -2.56 23.51 8.47
CA ASN A 35 -1.48 23.05 9.35
C ASN A 35 -1.08 24.15 10.37
N GLU A 36 -0.96 25.39 9.89
CA GLU A 36 -0.58 26.56 10.70
C GLU A 36 -1.66 26.93 11.72
N GLU A 37 -2.93 26.95 11.29
CA GLU A 37 -4.07 27.20 12.17
C GLU A 37 -4.16 26.14 13.26
N ARG A 38 -3.97 24.87 12.90
CA ARG A 38 -3.98 23.75 13.84
C ARG A 38 -2.85 23.87 14.86
N ALA A 39 -1.66 24.29 14.43
CA ALA A 39 -0.53 24.55 15.31
C ALA A 39 -0.87 25.68 16.29
N ARG A 40 -1.38 26.82 15.78
CA ARG A 40 -1.78 27.99 16.58
C ARG A 40 -2.84 27.64 17.64
N VAL A 41 -3.91 26.95 17.25
CA VAL A 41 -4.95 26.49 18.19
C VAL A 41 -4.37 25.55 19.25
N GLY A 42 -3.43 24.67 18.85
CA GLY A 42 -2.70 23.82 19.79
C GLY A 42 -1.87 24.61 20.79
N THR A 43 -1.14 25.63 20.35
CA THR A 43 -0.34 26.51 21.22
C THR A 43 -1.22 27.24 22.22
N VAL A 44 -2.32 27.84 21.78
CA VAL A 44 -3.27 28.54 22.66
C VAL A 44 -3.89 27.57 23.66
N TYR A 45 -4.25 26.36 23.24
CA TYR A 45 -4.76 25.33 24.17
C TYR A 45 -3.77 25.02 25.30
N HIS A 46 -2.48 24.89 24.98
CA HIS A 46 -1.44 24.60 25.96
C HIS A 46 -1.10 25.79 26.87
N ARG A 47 -1.15 27.03 26.35
CA ARG A 47 -0.76 28.23 27.11
C ARG A 47 -1.90 28.87 27.90
N GLU A 48 -3.10 28.90 27.31
CA GLU A 48 -4.24 29.69 27.78
C GLU A 48 -5.48 28.81 28.08
N GLY A 49 -5.40 27.51 27.80
CA GLY A 49 -6.42 26.53 28.14
C GLY A 49 -7.52 26.35 27.09
N ALA A 50 -8.44 25.44 27.39
CA ALA A 50 -9.45 24.97 26.44
C ALA A 50 -10.45 26.05 26.02
N ALA A 51 -10.79 27.00 26.90
CA ALA A 51 -11.76 28.05 26.59
C ALA A 51 -11.23 29.01 25.51
N ALA A 52 -10.01 29.54 25.68
CA ALA A 52 -9.37 30.42 24.71
C ALA A 52 -9.17 29.72 23.35
N ALA A 53 -8.74 28.46 23.36
CA ALA A 53 -8.57 27.69 22.12
C ALA A 53 -9.90 27.44 21.37
N ARG A 54 -11.01 27.26 22.09
CA ARG A 54 -12.35 27.13 21.48
C ARG A 54 -12.79 28.44 20.84
N LEU A 55 -12.62 29.57 21.52
CA LEU A 55 -12.98 30.87 20.95
C LEU A 55 -12.19 31.15 19.67
N LEU A 56 -10.86 30.97 19.71
CA LEU A 56 -10.02 31.10 18.53
C LEU A 56 -10.45 30.15 17.40
N SER A 57 -10.84 28.92 17.73
CA SER A 57 -11.34 27.96 16.73
C SER A 57 -12.60 28.47 16.03
N VAL A 58 -13.53 29.08 16.78
CA VAL A 58 -14.76 29.68 16.22
C VAL A 58 -14.40 30.81 15.26
N ASP A 59 -13.54 31.74 15.68
CA ASP A 59 -13.13 32.88 14.86
C ASP A 59 -12.48 32.46 13.54
N LEU A 60 -11.65 31.40 13.57
CA LEU A 60 -10.99 30.86 12.40
C LEU A 60 -11.93 30.08 11.46
N VAL A 61 -12.94 29.40 12.00
CA VAL A 61 -13.79 28.50 11.22
C VAL A 61 -15.03 29.22 10.69
N ALA A 62 -15.64 30.11 11.47
CA ALA A 62 -16.93 30.71 11.17
C ALA A 62 -17.03 31.32 9.75
N PRO A 63 -16.04 32.09 9.26
CA PRO A 63 -16.07 32.65 7.91
C PRO A 63 -16.06 31.60 6.79
N ARG A 64 -15.56 30.38 7.07
CA ARG A 64 -15.36 29.29 6.09
C ARG A 64 -16.48 28.25 6.11
N ILE A 65 -17.38 28.27 7.10
CA ILE A 65 -18.48 27.29 7.21
C ILE A 65 -19.29 27.19 5.91
N PRO A 66 -19.73 28.28 5.26
CA PRO A 66 -20.52 28.17 4.03
C PRO A 66 -19.76 27.47 2.89
N ALA A 67 -18.46 27.72 2.75
CA ALA A 67 -17.64 27.07 1.73
C ALA A 67 -17.46 25.57 2.04
N LEU A 68 -17.15 25.22 3.28
CA LEU A 68 -17.01 23.84 3.74
C LEU A 68 -18.29 23.02 3.49
N VAL A 69 -19.45 23.58 3.82
CA VAL A 69 -20.74 22.91 3.60
C VAL A 69 -20.98 22.68 2.10
N ARG A 70 -20.74 23.70 1.26
CA ARG A 70 -20.90 23.55 -0.20
C ARG A 70 -19.94 22.53 -0.81
N GLU A 71 -18.71 22.47 -0.31
CA GLU A 71 -17.72 21.48 -0.74
C GLU A 71 -18.22 20.05 -0.46
N VAL A 72 -18.68 19.78 0.77
CA VAL A 72 -19.24 18.46 1.11
C VAL A 72 -20.52 18.17 0.33
N MET A 73 -21.38 19.17 0.10
CA MET A 73 -22.57 19.00 -0.76
C MET A 73 -22.19 18.61 -2.18
N GLY A 74 -21.15 19.23 -2.75
CA GLY A 74 -20.64 18.87 -4.06
C GLY A 74 -20.10 17.44 -4.12
N LEU A 75 -19.40 17.00 -3.06
CA LEU A 75 -18.90 15.63 -2.95
C LEU A 75 -20.01 14.58 -2.77
N CYS A 76 -21.15 14.93 -2.17
CA CYS A 76 -22.30 14.04 -2.05
C CYS A 76 -23.02 13.83 -3.39
N GLY A 77 -22.94 14.79 -4.32
CA GLY A 77 -23.81 14.82 -5.49
C GLY A 77 -25.29 14.83 -5.09
N ASP A 78 -26.08 13.99 -5.76
CA ASP A 78 -27.52 13.84 -5.50
C ASP A 78 -27.82 12.99 -4.27
N ASP A 79 -26.91 12.11 -3.85
CA ASP A 79 -27.09 11.25 -2.67
C ASP A 79 -26.48 11.87 -1.42
N ARG A 80 -27.33 12.54 -0.64
CA ARG A 80 -26.96 13.18 0.65
C ARG A 80 -27.27 12.30 1.86
N SER A 81 -27.54 11.01 1.64
CA SER A 81 -28.15 10.14 2.66
C SER A 81 -27.16 9.57 3.68
N SER A 82 -25.85 9.57 3.41
CA SER A 82 -24.88 8.97 4.32
C SER A 82 -23.48 9.58 4.26
N VAL A 83 -23.24 10.58 5.11
CA VAL A 83 -21.91 11.18 5.34
C VAL A 83 -21.39 10.78 6.72
N ILE A 84 -20.13 10.37 6.79
CA ILE A 84 -19.42 10.09 8.05
C ILE A 84 -18.25 11.04 8.18
N VAL A 85 -18.30 11.88 9.20
CA VAL A 85 -17.29 12.89 9.50
C VAL A 85 -16.40 12.40 10.63
N PHE A 86 -15.09 12.52 10.47
CA PHE A 86 -14.16 12.15 11.51
C PHE A 86 -13.00 13.14 11.64
N CYS A 87 -12.39 13.13 12.81
CA CYS A 87 -11.15 13.84 13.09
C CYS A 87 -10.21 12.88 13.82
N TRP A 88 -9.14 13.36 14.45
CA TRP A 88 -8.19 12.47 15.13
C TRP A 88 -8.82 11.57 16.20
N ARG A 89 -9.68 12.11 17.09
CA ARG A 89 -10.25 11.38 18.23
C ARG A 89 -11.79 11.33 18.27
N GLY A 90 -12.47 11.79 17.21
CA GLY A 90 -13.93 11.95 17.25
C GLY A 90 -14.38 12.99 18.29
N GLY A 91 -13.62 14.09 18.42
CA GLY A 91 -13.92 15.19 19.34
C GLY A 91 -14.68 16.34 18.68
N GLU A 92 -14.57 17.54 19.25
CA GLU A 92 -15.36 18.71 18.82
C GLU A 92 -15.18 19.09 17.33
N ARG A 93 -13.99 18.89 16.74
CA ARG A 93 -13.73 19.20 15.32
C ARG A 93 -14.75 18.54 14.38
N SER A 94 -14.88 17.22 14.47
CA SER A 94 -15.79 16.47 13.59
C SER A 94 -17.25 16.59 14.03
N ARG A 95 -17.52 16.83 15.32
CA ARG A 95 -18.87 17.11 15.81
C ARG A 95 -19.43 18.43 15.28
N ALA A 96 -18.61 19.47 15.26
CA ALA A 96 -18.98 20.79 14.73
C ALA A 96 -19.33 20.69 13.24
N VAL A 97 -18.44 20.08 12.44
CA VAL A 97 -18.67 19.86 11.01
C VAL A 97 -19.94 19.03 10.77
N ALA A 98 -20.10 17.89 11.45
CA ALA A 98 -21.32 17.08 11.32
C ALA A 98 -22.60 17.87 11.67
N THR A 99 -22.52 18.78 12.64
CA THR A 99 -23.65 19.66 13.01
C THR A 99 -23.97 20.65 11.90
N PHE A 100 -22.98 21.34 11.34
CA PHE A 100 -23.21 22.27 10.22
C PHE A 100 -23.79 21.57 9.00
N LEU A 101 -23.29 20.37 8.66
CA LEU A 101 -23.81 19.58 7.55
C LEU A 101 -25.28 19.17 7.80
N ARG A 102 -25.66 18.76 9.01
CA ARG A 102 -27.05 18.45 9.36
C ARG A 102 -27.96 19.66 9.28
N LEU A 103 -27.51 20.84 9.72
CA LEU A 103 -28.26 22.09 9.59
C LEU A 103 -28.49 22.45 8.11
N ALA A 104 -27.59 22.04 7.22
CA ALA A 104 -27.73 22.18 5.77
C ALA A 104 -28.49 21.03 5.09
N GLY A 105 -29.13 20.14 5.86
CA GLY A 105 -29.94 19.03 5.33
C GLY A 105 -29.15 17.80 4.87
N ILE A 106 -27.87 17.67 5.24
CA ILE A 106 -27.05 16.49 4.92
C ILE A 106 -27.08 15.51 6.09
N SER A 107 -27.32 14.23 5.81
CA SER A 107 -27.34 13.16 6.82
C SER A 107 -25.92 12.80 7.28
N ALA A 108 -25.32 13.68 8.10
CA ALA A 108 -23.97 13.55 8.62
C ALA A 108 -23.92 12.93 10.02
N ARG A 109 -23.08 11.90 10.17
CA ARG A 109 -22.78 11.22 11.43
C ARG A 109 -21.32 11.38 11.79
N GLN A 110 -21.01 11.40 13.08
CA GLN A 110 -19.64 11.45 13.56
C GLN A 110 -19.09 10.03 13.74
N LEU A 111 -17.85 9.78 13.30
CA LEU A 111 -17.13 8.55 13.69
C LEU A 111 -16.63 8.69 15.13
N GLU A 112 -17.19 7.89 16.03
CA GLU A 112 -16.77 7.82 17.42
C GLU A 112 -15.30 7.37 17.51
N GLY A 113 -14.52 8.05 18.37
CA GLY A 113 -13.08 7.78 18.53
C GLY A 113 -12.20 8.18 17.33
N GLY A 114 -12.81 8.55 16.19
CA GLY A 114 -12.14 9.10 15.01
C GLY A 114 -11.09 8.19 14.38
N HIS A 115 -10.11 8.80 13.72
CA HIS A 115 -9.01 8.08 13.07
C HIS A 115 -8.17 7.25 14.07
N LYS A 116 -8.04 7.70 15.33
CA LYS A 116 -7.37 6.94 16.39
C LYS A 116 -8.06 5.59 16.65
N ALA A 117 -9.39 5.58 16.73
CA ALA A 117 -10.14 4.34 16.92
C ALA A 117 -10.04 3.43 15.69
N PHE A 118 -10.12 3.99 14.48
CA PHE A 118 -9.88 3.25 13.25
C PHE A 118 -8.50 2.56 13.25
N ARG A 119 -7.44 3.27 13.62
CA ARG A 119 -6.10 2.67 13.73
C ARG A 119 -6.00 1.57 14.78
N ALA A 120 -6.68 1.71 15.90
CA ALA A 120 -6.73 0.66 16.91
C ALA A 120 -7.44 -0.59 16.35
N TYR A 121 -8.53 -0.38 15.63
CA TYR A 121 -9.28 -1.44 14.94
C TYR A 121 -8.43 -2.17 13.88
N VAL A 122 -7.70 -1.44 13.02
CA VAL A 122 -6.79 -2.03 12.02
C VAL A 122 -5.72 -2.91 12.66
N ARG A 123 -5.08 -2.45 13.74
CA ARG A 123 -4.08 -3.26 14.45
C ARG A 123 -4.68 -4.52 15.07
N GLN A 124 -5.84 -4.38 15.70
CA GLN A 124 -6.55 -5.51 16.28
C GLN A 124 -6.99 -6.53 15.22
N TYR A 125 -7.34 -6.08 14.02
CA TYR A 125 -7.64 -6.98 12.90
C TYR A 125 -6.43 -7.87 12.57
N PHE A 126 -5.23 -7.29 12.48
CA PHE A 126 -4.01 -8.05 12.22
C PHE A 126 -3.67 -9.01 13.36
N GLU A 127 -3.79 -8.59 14.61
CA GLU A 127 -3.55 -9.44 15.78
C GLU A 127 -4.49 -10.66 15.84
N ARG A 128 -5.69 -10.55 15.27
CA ARG A 128 -6.67 -11.65 15.25
C ARG A 128 -6.49 -12.64 14.10
N GLY A 129 -5.71 -12.29 13.06
CA GLY A 129 -5.47 -13.20 11.92
C GLY A 129 -6.73 -13.57 11.13
N GLN A 130 -7.73 -12.68 11.04
CA GLN A 130 -9.06 -13.01 10.48
C GLN A 130 -9.13 -12.85 8.96
N TRP A 131 -8.31 -13.61 8.23
CA TRP A 131 -8.36 -13.74 6.76
C TRP A 131 -8.21 -15.20 6.33
N GLY A 132 -8.48 -15.44 5.05
CA GLY A 132 -8.36 -16.76 4.45
C GLY A 132 -6.92 -17.12 4.07
N ARG A 133 -6.76 -18.02 3.10
CA ARG A 133 -5.43 -18.49 2.67
C ARG A 133 -4.71 -17.40 1.89
N LEU A 134 -3.41 -17.22 2.12
CA LEU A 134 -2.57 -16.34 1.29
C LEU A 134 -1.63 -17.21 0.46
N LEU A 135 -1.91 -17.33 -0.84
CA LEU A 135 -1.10 -18.08 -1.79
C LEU A 135 -0.08 -17.14 -2.41
N VAL A 136 1.20 -17.48 -2.32
CA VAL A 136 2.27 -16.53 -2.66
C VAL A 136 2.95 -16.89 -3.96
N LEU A 137 2.94 -15.95 -4.92
CA LEU A 137 3.82 -15.99 -6.09
C LEU A 137 5.23 -15.56 -5.67
N ARG A 138 6.20 -16.44 -5.91
CA ARG A 138 7.62 -16.22 -5.62
C ARG A 138 8.45 -16.49 -6.86
N GLY A 139 9.68 -15.99 -6.87
CA GLY A 139 10.61 -16.25 -7.95
C GLY A 139 11.60 -15.11 -8.07
N LEU A 140 12.66 -15.35 -8.83
CA LEU A 140 13.77 -14.40 -8.94
C LEU A 140 13.32 -13.02 -9.49
N THR A 141 14.19 -12.03 -9.32
CA THR A 141 13.94 -10.68 -9.85
C THR A 141 13.75 -10.74 -11.36
N GLY A 142 12.76 -9.99 -11.87
CA GLY A 142 12.41 -9.95 -13.30
C GLY A 142 11.46 -11.07 -13.76
N VAL A 143 11.06 -12.01 -12.90
CA VAL A 143 10.16 -13.11 -13.33
C VAL A 143 8.73 -12.65 -13.65
N GLY A 144 8.34 -11.43 -13.27
CA GLY A 144 7.02 -10.86 -13.61
C GLY A 144 5.91 -11.16 -12.59
N LYS A 145 6.24 -11.35 -11.30
CA LYS A 145 5.24 -11.66 -10.24
C LYS A 145 4.03 -10.72 -10.27
N THR A 146 4.27 -9.42 -10.23
CA THR A 146 3.21 -8.39 -10.26
C THR A 146 2.39 -8.48 -11.55
N ARG A 147 3.03 -8.71 -12.70
CA ARG A 147 2.35 -8.89 -14.00
C ARG A 147 1.39 -10.09 -13.96
N PHE A 148 1.82 -11.22 -13.42
CA PHE A 148 0.96 -12.39 -13.23
C PHE A 148 -0.19 -12.12 -12.26
N LEU A 149 0.06 -11.44 -11.14
CA LEU A 149 -1.00 -11.07 -10.21
C LEU A 149 -2.09 -10.21 -10.86
N LEU A 150 -1.70 -9.19 -11.63
CA LEU A 150 -2.66 -8.33 -12.32
C LEU A 150 -3.49 -9.12 -13.35
N LYS A 151 -2.86 -9.99 -14.14
CA LYS A 151 -3.58 -10.86 -15.09
C LYS A 151 -4.52 -11.85 -14.41
N LEU A 152 -4.11 -12.42 -13.27
CA LEU A 152 -4.96 -13.32 -12.49
C LEU A 152 -6.15 -12.57 -11.89
N ARG A 153 -5.96 -11.31 -11.46
CA ARG A 153 -7.06 -10.43 -11.04
C ARG A 153 -8.06 -10.20 -12.16
N ASP A 154 -7.58 -9.92 -13.37
CA ASP A 154 -8.45 -9.73 -14.55
C ASP A 154 -9.23 -11.00 -14.92
N ARG A 155 -8.72 -12.18 -14.54
CA ARG A 155 -9.38 -13.49 -14.69
C ARG A 155 -10.27 -13.86 -13.49
N GLY A 156 -10.47 -12.94 -12.54
CA GLY A 156 -11.39 -13.09 -11.41
C GLY A 156 -10.78 -13.72 -10.16
N HIS A 157 -9.46 -13.91 -10.10
CA HIS A 157 -8.81 -14.35 -8.87
C HIS A 157 -8.68 -13.20 -7.85
N PRO A 158 -8.91 -13.46 -6.56
CA PRO A 158 -8.64 -12.49 -5.49
C PRO A 158 -7.13 -12.26 -5.37
N VAL A 159 -6.71 -11.00 -5.39
CA VAL A 159 -5.29 -10.60 -5.42
C VAL A 159 -5.07 -9.47 -4.43
N ILE A 160 -3.96 -9.54 -3.69
CA ILE A 160 -3.43 -8.49 -2.83
C ILE A 160 -2.05 -8.12 -3.35
N ASP A 161 -1.97 -7.01 -4.08
CA ASP A 161 -0.74 -6.44 -4.66
C ASP A 161 0.03 -5.66 -3.58
N LEU A 162 0.83 -6.36 -2.77
CA LEU A 162 1.55 -5.78 -1.63
C LEU A 162 2.56 -4.70 -2.04
N GLU A 163 3.22 -4.86 -3.19
CA GLU A 163 4.13 -3.90 -3.80
C GLU A 163 3.38 -2.67 -4.29
N GLY A 164 2.22 -2.85 -4.91
CA GLY A 164 1.30 -1.77 -5.29
C GLY A 164 0.81 -0.98 -4.08
N LEU A 165 0.39 -1.66 -2.99
CA LEU A 165 0.01 -1.00 -1.74
C LEU A 165 1.15 -0.20 -1.11
N ALA A 166 2.39 -0.64 -1.30
CA ALA A 166 3.58 0.03 -0.79
C ALA A 166 4.14 1.10 -1.74
N ASN A 167 3.60 1.24 -2.97
CA ASN A 167 4.24 2.00 -4.06
C ASN A 167 5.73 1.64 -4.23
N HIS A 168 6.06 0.35 -4.19
CA HIS A 168 7.46 -0.09 -4.22
C HIS A 168 7.64 -1.53 -4.70
N ARG A 169 8.57 -1.74 -5.64
CA ARG A 169 8.79 -3.03 -6.33
C ARG A 169 9.67 -4.03 -5.58
N GLY A 170 9.56 -4.07 -4.25
CA GLY A 170 10.26 -5.06 -3.40
C GLY A 170 11.80 -5.17 -3.50
N SER A 171 12.50 -4.22 -4.14
CA SER A 171 13.92 -4.37 -4.50
C SER A 171 14.76 -3.12 -4.18
N ALA A 172 16.10 -3.19 -4.34
CA ALA A 172 17.00 -2.06 -4.07
C ALA A 172 16.72 -0.83 -4.96
N PHE A 173 16.20 -1.06 -6.17
CA PHE A 173 15.76 -0.03 -7.11
C PHE A 173 14.24 0.20 -7.06
N GLY A 174 13.53 -0.43 -6.11
CA GLY A 174 12.08 -0.55 -6.14
C GLY A 174 11.30 0.73 -5.92
N ALA A 175 11.94 1.81 -5.48
CA ALA A 175 11.35 3.14 -5.36
C ALA A 175 11.40 3.96 -6.67
N LEU A 176 12.26 3.58 -7.61
CA LEU A 176 12.47 4.34 -8.84
C LEU A 176 11.22 4.29 -9.73
N GLY A 177 10.82 5.45 -10.25
CA GLY A 177 9.63 5.59 -11.08
C GLY A 177 8.29 5.34 -10.37
N CYS A 178 8.31 5.15 -9.04
CA CYS A 178 7.09 4.93 -8.25
C CYS A 178 6.64 6.22 -7.56
N ALA A 179 5.35 6.29 -7.23
CA ALA A 179 4.83 7.32 -6.35
C ALA A 179 5.50 7.23 -4.95
N PRO A 180 5.45 8.30 -4.12
CA PRO A 180 5.96 8.24 -2.77
C PRO A 180 5.37 7.06 -1.98
N GLN A 181 6.25 6.29 -1.32
CA GLN A 181 5.79 5.21 -0.45
C GLN A 181 4.90 5.77 0.67
N PRO A 182 3.78 5.11 0.99
CA PRO A 182 2.89 5.53 2.08
C PRO A 182 3.63 5.52 3.42
N SER A 183 3.07 6.18 4.43
CA SER A 183 3.51 5.93 5.81
C SER A 183 3.17 4.50 6.21
N GLN A 184 3.83 3.98 7.26
CA GLN A 184 3.49 2.68 7.83
C GLN A 184 2.00 2.58 8.20
N LYS A 185 1.42 3.67 8.73
CA LYS A 185 0.00 3.72 9.14
C LYS A 185 -0.94 3.61 7.93
N MET A 186 -0.57 4.26 6.82
CA MET A 186 -1.38 4.24 5.60
C MET A 186 -1.25 2.89 4.89
N PHE A 187 -0.04 2.32 4.83
CA PHE A 187 0.18 0.97 4.32
C PHE A 187 -0.66 -0.07 5.09
N GLU A 188 -0.62 -0.04 6.42
CA GLU A 188 -1.46 -0.91 7.27
C GLU A 188 -2.96 -0.73 7.00
N ALA A 189 -3.41 0.51 6.78
CA ALA A 189 -4.81 0.79 6.49
C ALA A 189 -5.24 0.24 5.12
N LEU A 190 -4.40 0.40 4.08
CA LEU A 190 -4.65 -0.15 2.75
C LEU A 190 -4.65 -1.68 2.77
N LEU A 191 -3.65 -2.28 3.43
CA LEU A 191 -3.53 -3.73 3.56
C LEU A 191 -4.72 -4.34 4.31
N TRP A 192 -5.20 -3.68 5.37
CA TRP A 192 -6.43 -4.08 6.05
C TRP A 192 -7.63 -4.00 5.12
N ASP A 193 -7.69 -2.97 4.27
CA ASP A 193 -8.83 -2.75 3.37
C ASP A 193 -8.95 -3.87 2.34
N GLU A 194 -7.82 -4.37 1.83
CA GLU A 194 -7.77 -5.54 0.94
C GLU A 194 -8.05 -6.85 1.69
N LEU A 195 -7.34 -7.12 2.79
CA LEU A 195 -7.41 -8.42 3.49
C LEU A 195 -8.81 -8.75 4.03
N ARG A 196 -9.57 -7.75 4.46
CA ARG A 196 -10.94 -7.97 4.98
C ARG A 196 -11.89 -8.57 3.94
N HIS A 197 -11.55 -8.50 2.65
CA HIS A 197 -12.34 -9.07 1.56
C HIS A 197 -12.01 -10.54 1.26
N VAL A 198 -10.92 -11.08 1.80
CA VAL A 198 -10.47 -12.47 1.53
C VAL A 198 -11.39 -13.52 2.16
N GLY A 199 -12.16 -13.17 3.18
CA GLY A 199 -13.07 -14.07 3.89
C GLY A 199 -12.34 -15.22 4.62
N LEU A 200 -12.92 -15.76 5.68
CA LEU A 200 -12.23 -16.80 6.47
C LEU A 200 -12.07 -18.11 5.71
N GLU A 201 -12.97 -18.47 4.80
CA GLU A 201 -12.89 -19.68 3.99
C GLU A 201 -12.28 -19.44 2.59
N GLY A 202 -11.98 -18.18 2.25
CA GLY A 202 -11.46 -17.82 0.94
C GLY A 202 -9.95 -17.92 0.84
N TYR A 203 -9.43 -17.31 -0.22
CA TYR A 203 -8.01 -17.17 -0.47
C TYR A 203 -7.73 -15.85 -1.18
N ALA A 204 -6.47 -15.42 -1.18
CA ALA A 204 -5.96 -14.39 -2.07
C ALA A 204 -4.55 -14.74 -2.53
N LEU A 205 -4.22 -14.28 -3.73
CA LEU A 205 -2.88 -14.33 -4.28
C LEU A 205 -2.12 -13.07 -3.86
N ALA A 206 -0.86 -13.24 -3.48
CA ALA A 206 0.02 -12.12 -3.16
C ALA A 206 1.43 -12.39 -3.66
N GLU A 207 2.22 -11.34 -3.75
CA GLU A 207 3.66 -11.36 -3.88
C GLU A 207 4.29 -10.93 -2.56
N GLY A 208 5.47 -11.45 -2.22
CA GLY A 208 6.14 -11.03 -1.00
C GLY A 208 7.13 -12.04 -0.47
N GLU A 209 8.41 -11.73 -0.62
CA GLU A 209 9.50 -12.60 -0.19
C GLU A 209 10.10 -12.17 1.15
N SER A 210 9.95 -10.90 1.47
CA SER A 210 10.52 -10.25 2.65
C SER A 210 9.41 -9.67 3.52
N ARG A 211 9.71 -9.53 4.81
CA ARG A 211 8.85 -8.81 5.75
C ARG A 211 8.77 -7.30 5.46
N HIS A 212 9.73 -6.76 4.71
CA HIS A 212 9.79 -5.35 4.34
C HIS A 212 9.65 -5.17 2.84
N ILE A 213 8.87 -4.16 2.45
CA ILE A 213 8.72 -3.67 1.09
C ILE A 213 9.13 -2.20 1.13
N GLY A 214 10.38 -1.91 0.77
CA GLY A 214 10.97 -0.60 1.00
C GLY A 214 10.98 -0.25 2.49
N LYS A 215 10.31 0.86 2.86
CA LYS A 215 10.19 1.29 4.27
C LYS A 215 8.96 0.69 4.98
N CYS A 216 8.03 0.13 4.22
CA CYS A 216 6.81 -0.48 4.74
C CYS A 216 7.10 -1.88 5.29
N ARG A 217 6.57 -2.17 6.48
CA ARG A 217 6.75 -3.46 7.15
C ARG A 217 5.42 -4.19 7.23
N LEU A 218 5.40 -5.46 6.85
CA LEU A 218 4.23 -6.32 7.01
C LEU A 218 3.97 -6.61 8.50
N PRO A 219 2.69 -6.59 8.94
CA PRO A 219 2.28 -7.10 10.24
C PRO A 219 2.76 -8.56 10.43
N ALA A 220 3.06 -8.93 11.68
CA ALA A 220 3.67 -10.23 11.99
C ALA A 220 2.81 -11.40 11.50
N GLU A 221 1.52 -11.40 11.84
CA GLU A 221 0.57 -12.44 11.45
C GLU A 221 0.39 -12.53 9.94
N VAL A 222 0.33 -11.38 9.24
CA VAL A 222 0.25 -11.37 7.76
C VAL A 222 1.49 -12.02 7.16
N TYR A 223 2.68 -11.63 7.64
CA TYR A 223 3.92 -12.21 7.14
C TYR A 223 4.01 -13.72 7.42
N ALA A 224 3.55 -14.17 8.58
CA ALA A 224 3.48 -15.59 8.92
C ALA A 224 2.56 -16.35 7.95
N SER A 225 1.35 -15.85 7.70
CA SER A 225 0.42 -16.45 6.72
C SER A 225 1.02 -16.56 5.31
N LEU A 226 1.84 -15.60 4.87
CA LEU A 226 2.55 -15.67 3.58
C LEU A 226 3.62 -16.78 3.50
N GLN A 227 3.97 -17.42 4.63
CA GLN A 227 4.93 -18.53 4.68
C GLN A 227 4.28 -19.91 4.83
N GLU A 228 2.98 -20.00 5.11
CA GLU A 228 2.32 -21.26 5.49
C GLU A 228 2.02 -22.16 4.27
N GLU A 229 1.55 -21.54 3.19
CA GLU A 229 1.07 -22.23 2.00
C GLU A 229 2.22 -22.71 1.11
N THR A 230 1.95 -23.75 0.32
CA THR A 230 2.88 -24.19 -0.73
C THR A 230 3.12 -23.04 -1.70
N SER A 231 4.37 -22.60 -1.85
CA SER A 231 4.71 -21.43 -2.67
C SER A 231 4.60 -21.74 -4.16
N LEU A 232 4.10 -20.77 -4.94
CA LEU A 232 4.07 -20.85 -6.38
C LEU A 232 5.36 -20.22 -6.92
N TRP A 233 6.35 -21.04 -7.25
CA TRP A 233 7.67 -20.58 -7.68
C TRP A 233 7.71 -20.43 -9.19
N LEU A 234 7.66 -19.18 -9.64
CA LEU A 234 7.77 -18.82 -11.04
C LEU A 234 9.24 -18.87 -11.47
N HIS A 235 9.49 -19.46 -12.64
CA HIS A 235 10.80 -19.58 -13.25
C HIS A 235 10.77 -19.05 -14.70
N ALA A 236 11.74 -18.23 -15.06
CA ALA A 236 11.95 -17.78 -16.44
C ALA A 236 13.45 -17.62 -16.71
N SER A 237 13.81 -17.74 -17.99
CA SER A 237 15.17 -17.53 -18.49
C SER A 237 15.70 -16.14 -18.12
N ALA A 238 17.03 -15.99 -18.10
CA ALA A 238 17.65 -14.70 -17.82
C ALA A 238 17.24 -13.65 -18.87
N GLU A 239 17.14 -14.06 -20.13
CA GLU A 239 16.76 -13.21 -21.26
C GLU A 239 15.33 -12.67 -21.09
N VAL A 240 14.37 -13.54 -20.73
CA VAL A 240 12.98 -13.12 -20.47
C VAL A 240 12.90 -12.20 -19.26
N ARG A 241 13.65 -12.50 -18.19
CA ARG A 241 13.66 -11.65 -16.98
C ARG A 241 14.23 -10.26 -17.26
N VAL A 242 15.31 -10.16 -18.03
CA VAL A 242 15.88 -8.86 -18.45
C VAL A 242 14.88 -8.10 -19.30
N LYS A 243 14.28 -8.74 -20.31
CA LYS A 243 13.27 -8.11 -21.16
C LYS A 243 12.11 -7.53 -20.34
N ARG A 244 11.55 -8.31 -19.41
CA ARG A 244 10.47 -7.86 -18.52
C ARG A 244 10.89 -6.67 -17.66
N LEU A 245 12.10 -6.68 -17.10
CA LEU A 245 12.61 -5.55 -16.33
C LEU A 245 12.70 -4.28 -17.19
N LEU A 246 13.21 -4.38 -18.43
CA LEU A 246 13.28 -3.21 -19.31
C LEU A 246 11.89 -2.65 -19.65
N GLU A 247 10.90 -3.52 -19.84
CA GLU A 247 9.50 -3.12 -20.05
C GLU A 247 8.88 -2.48 -18.79
N ASP A 248 9.19 -2.98 -17.61
CA ASP A 248 8.63 -2.50 -16.34
C ASP A 248 9.25 -1.16 -15.89
N TYR A 249 10.43 -0.80 -16.42
CA TYR A 249 11.12 0.47 -16.15
C TYR A 249 11.11 1.42 -17.37
N PRO A 250 9.98 1.71 -18.04
CA PRO A 250 9.97 2.44 -19.31
C PRO A 250 10.50 3.89 -19.20
N ALA A 251 10.63 4.41 -17.97
CA ALA A 251 11.23 5.71 -17.67
C ALA A 251 12.77 5.68 -17.53
N VAL A 252 13.44 4.59 -17.95
CA VAL A 252 14.88 4.35 -17.71
C VAL A 252 15.76 5.56 -18.06
N GLU A 253 15.48 6.20 -19.19
CA GLU A 253 16.27 7.33 -19.66
C GLU A 253 16.05 8.61 -18.83
N GLN A 254 14.79 8.90 -18.49
CA GLN A 254 14.40 10.09 -17.73
C GLN A 254 14.80 10.01 -16.25
N CYS A 255 14.98 8.79 -15.74
CA CYS A 255 15.38 8.53 -14.37
C CYS A 255 16.83 8.07 -14.24
N ARG A 256 17.65 8.16 -15.31
CA ARG A 256 19.03 7.65 -15.34
C ARG A 256 19.86 8.09 -14.13
N ASP A 257 19.82 9.37 -13.79
CA ASP A 257 20.57 9.92 -12.65
C ASP A 257 20.15 9.32 -11.30
N GLN A 258 18.90 8.88 -11.18
CA GLN A 258 18.38 8.28 -9.96
C GLN A 258 18.93 6.87 -9.71
N PHE A 259 19.45 6.18 -10.74
CA PHE A 259 20.10 4.86 -10.60
C PHE A 259 21.51 4.95 -10.01
N ARG A 260 22.20 6.08 -10.20
CA ARG A 260 23.61 6.24 -9.79
C ARG A 260 23.79 6.06 -8.28
N GLY A 261 22.94 6.68 -7.46
CA GLY A 261 23.00 6.57 -6.00
C GLY A 261 22.83 5.14 -5.48
N PRO A 262 21.75 4.42 -5.86
CA PRO A 262 21.57 3.02 -5.53
C PRO A 262 22.72 2.12 -5.98
N ILE A 263 23.23 2.27 -7.22
CA ILE A 263 24.39 1.49 -7.72
C ILE A 263 25.62 1.73 -6.83
N GLN A 264 25.91 2.98 -6.48
CA GLN A 264 27.02 3.31 -5.59
C GLN A 264 26.87 2.67 -4.20
N ALA A 265 25.65 2.61 -3.66
CA ALA A 265 25.38 1.95 -2.39
C ALA A 265 25.69 0.45 -2.39
N LEU A 266 25.72 -0.20 -3.58
CA LEU A 266 26.06 -1.61 -3.72
C LEU A 266 27.56 -1.91 -3.56
N ARG A 267 28.43 -0.89 -3.51
CA ARG A 267 29.90 -1.05 -3.47
C ARG A 267 30.40 -1.96 -2.36
N ARG A 268 29.74 -1.95 -1.20
CA ARG A 268 30.10 -2.84 -0.07
C ARG A 268 29.88 -4.32 -0.38
N ARG A 269 28.92 -4.66 -1.26
CA ARG A 269 28.58 -6.04 -1.62
C ARG A 269 29.20 -6.49 -2.93
N LEU A 270 29.21 -5.63 -3.95
CA LEU A 270 29.68 -5.96 -5.30
C LEU A 270 31.16 -5.65 -5.54
N GLY A 271 31.79 -4.86 -4.67
CA GLY A 271 33.16 -4.39 -4.86
C GLY A 271 33.25 -3.17 -5.78
N GLY A 272 34.43 -2.52 -5.77
CA GLY A 272 34.66 -1.27 -6.51
C GLY A 272 34.65 -1.44 -8.02
N GLU A 273 35.28 -2.50 -8.54
CA GLU A 273 35.40 -2.75 -9.99
C GLU A 273 34.04 -3.00 -10.64
N ARG A 274 33.21 -3.85 -10.03
CA ARG A 274 31.87 -4.14 -10.55
C ARG A 274 30.97 -2.91 -10.48
N VAL A 275 31.02 -2.13 -9.40
CA VAL A 275 30.27 -0.88 -9.33
C VAL A 275 30.73 0.12 -10.39
N ALA A 276 32.04 0.22 -10.66
CA ALA A 276 32.54 1.07 -11.74
C ALA A 276 32.01 0.62 -13.11
N ARG A 277 31.99 -0.70 -13.37
CA ARG A 277 31.41 -1.29 -14.57
C ARG A 277 29.91 -0.98 -14.71
N LEU A 278 29.12 -1.17 -13.65
CA LEU A 278 27.69 -0.85 -13.64
C LEU A 278 27.42 0.64 -13.89
N LEU A 279 28.27 1.53 -13.37
CA LEU A 279 28.16 2.96 -13.63
C LEU A 279 28.53 3.31 -15.09
N ALA A 280 29.52 2.63 -15.68
CA ALA A 280 29.85 2.82 -17.09
C ALA A 280 28.69 2.39 -18.00
N LEU A 281 28.09 1.22 -17.75
CA LEU A 281 26.90 0.76 -18.49
C LEU A 281 25.73 1.75 -18.36
N LEU A 282 25.53 2.32 -17.17
CA LEU A 282 24.54 3.37 -16.93
C LEU A 282 24.82 4.64 -17.77
N ASP A 283 26.08 5.06 -17.84
CA ASP A 283 26.49 6.27 -18.59
C ASP A 283 26.39 6.06 -20.11
N GLU A 284 26.69 4.85 -20.59
CA GLU A 284 26.55 4.44 -21.99
C GLU A 284 25.08 4.22 -22.40
N GLY A 285 24.16 4.08 -21.44
CA GLY A 285 22.76 3.75 -21.71
C GLY A 285 22.55 2.28 -22.11
N ASP A 286 23.50 1.41 -21.77
CA ASP A 286 23.42 -0.04 -22.02
C ASP A 286 22.58 -0.71 -20.92
N TRP A 287 21.28 -0.48 -21.01
CA TRP A 287 20.30 -0.93 -20.02
C TRP A 287 20.17 -2.44 -19.95
N GLU A 288 20.35 -3.13 -21.07
CA GLU A 288 20.22 -4.58 -21.16
C GLU A 288 21.34 -5.26 -20.36
N ASN A 289 22.60 -4.88 -20.60
CA ASN A 289 23.72 -5.41 -19.83
C ASN A 289 23.69 -4.94 -18.38
N LEU A 290 23.28 -3.69 -18.11
CA LEU A 290 23.14 -3.19 -16.75
C LEU A 290 22.13 -4.03 -15.94
N ALA A 291 20.94 -4.28 -16.51
CA ALA A 291 19.90 -5.07 -15.86
C ALA A 291 20.35 -6.54 -15.70
N GLY A 292 20.95 -7.13 -16.73
CA GLY A 292 21.47 -8.50 -16.68
C GLY A 292 22.53 -8.68 -15.59
N GLU A 293 23.49 -7.77 -15.48
CA GLU A 293 24.54 -7.84 -14.47
C GLU A 293 24.02 -7.61 -13.05
N LEU A 294 23.14 -6.62 -12.84
CA LEU A 294 22.50 -6.43 -11.54
C LEU A 294 21.70 -7.67 -11.13
N MET A 295 20.95 -8.26 -12.06
CA MET A 295 20.18 -9.46 -11.80
C MET A 295 21.07 -10.63 -11.40
N LEU A 296 22.08 -10.96 -12.22
CA LEU A 296 22.93 -12.12 -12.02
C LEU A 296 23.85 -11.99 -10.80
N TYR A 297 24.42 -10.81 -10.59
CA TYR A 297 25.49 -10.62 -9.61
C TYR A 297 25.05 -10.02 -8.28
N TYR A 298 23.92 -9.32 -8.25
CA TYR A 298 23.40 -8.73 -7.03
C TYR A 298 22.14 -9.44 -6.55
N TYR A 299 21.13 -9.60 -7.39
CA TYR A 299 19.83 -10.10 -6.97
C TYR A 299 19.78 -11.61 -6.79
N ASP A 300 20.12 -12.39 -7.83
CA ASP A 300 20.02 -13.84 -7.79
C ASP A 300 20.78 -14.45 -6.58
N PRO A 301 21.99 -14.00 -6.19
CA PRO A 301 22.67 -14.49 -4.99
C PRO A 301 21.90 -14.24 -3.69
N LEU A 302 21.13 -13.16 -3.59
CA LEU A 302 20.32 -12.84 -2.39
C LEU A 302 19.10 -13.74 -2.28
N TYR A 303 18.53 -14.15 -3.41
CA TYR A 303 17.32 -14.97 -3.48
C TYR A 303 17.59 -16.48 -3.49
N ARG A 304 18.82 -16.93 -3.77
CA ARG A 304 19.15 -18.37 -3.70
C ARG A 304 18.88 -18.99 -2.33
N HIS A 305 18.97 -18.21 -1.25
CA HIS A 305 18.65 -18.68 0.11
C HIS A 305 17.17 -18.58 0.47
N THR A 306 16.36 -17.90 -0.34
CA THR A 306 14.91 -17.72 -0.10
C THR A 306 14.06 -18.74 -0.83
N LEU A 307 14.67 -19.71 -1.51
CA LEU A 307 13.98 -20.80 -2.20
C LEU A 307 13.15 -21.63 -1.19
N PRO A 308 11.80 -21.61 -1.27
CA PRO A 308 10.98 -22.33 -0.32
C PRO A 308 11.17 -23.85 -0.46
N GLN A 309 11.22 -24.55 0.67
CA GLN A 309 11.28 -26.02 0.67
C GLN A 309 10.03 -26.64 0.02
N ARG A 310 8.85 -26.06 0.29
CA ARG A 310 7.58 -26.46 -0.31
C ARG A 310 7.19 -25.48 -1.40
N ARG A 311 7.33 -25.93 -2.65
CA ARG A 311 6.97 -25.12 -3.81
C ARG A 311 6.46 -25.97 -4.97
N ILE A 312 5.63 -25.37 -5.80
CA ILE A 312 5.30 -25.84 -7.13
C ILE A 312 6.08 -24.94 -8.09
N GLU A 313 6.96 -25.53 -8.89
CA GLU A 313 7.73 -24.79 -9.91
C GLU A 313 6.90 -24.67 -11.19
N ILE A 314 6.87 -23.45 -11.73
CA ILE A 314 6.07 -23.11 -12.91
C ILE A 314 6.97 -22.33 -13.85
N GLU A 315 7.17 -22.86 -15.05
CA GLU A 315 7.88 -22.12 -16.10
C GLU A 315 6.96 -21.06 -16.72
N VAL A 316 7.48 -19.84 -16.80
CA VAL A 316 6.77 -18.65 -17.23
C VAL A 316 7.56 -17.89 -18.30
N GLU A 317 8.07 -18.60 -19.30
CA GLU A 317 8.75 -18.00 -20.46
C GLU A 317 7.81 -17.05 -21.21
N ASP A 318 6.61 -17.52 -21.54
CA ASP A 318 5.53 -16.71 -22.09
C ASP A 318 4.43 -16.52 -21.04
N GLU A 319 4.00 -15.27 -20.84
CA GLU A 319 3.04 -14.94 -19.78
C GLU A 319 1.65 -15.53 -20.04
N GLU A 320 1.15 -15.44 -21.27
CA GLU A 320 -0.20 -15.90 -21.61
C GLU A 320 -0.26 -17.42 -21.64
N ALA A 321 0.76 -18.07 -22.19
CA ALA A 321 0.83 -19.52 -22.26
C ALA A 321 0.98 -20.16 -20.87
N ALA A 322 1.59 -19.46 -19.90
CA ALA A 322 1.82 -19.99 -18.57
C ALA A 322 0.65 -19.77 -17.59
N LEU A 323 -0.29 -18.85 -17.87
CA LEU A 323 -1.45 -18.59 -17.00
C LEU A 323 -2.23 -19.86 -16.62
N PRO A 324 -2.58 -20.78 -17.55
CA PRO A 324 -3.29 -22.01 -17.20
C PRO A 324 -2.49 -22.91 -16.24
N ALA A 325 -1.16 -22.92 -16.33
CA ALA A 325 -0.30 -23.68 -15.42
C ALA A 325 -0.30 -23.07 -14.01
N VAL A 326 -0.27 -21.73 -13.92
CA VAL A 326 -0.40 -21.01 -12.65
C VAL A 326 -1.77 -21.25 -12.01
N GLU A 327 -2.86 -21.15 -12.78
CA GLU A 327 -4.22 -21.45 -12.31
C GLU A 327 -4.36 -22.90 -11.81
N LYS A 328 -3.78 -23.87 -12.52
CA LYS A 328 -3.75 -25.27 -12.10
C LYS A 328 -2.98 -25.47 -10.79
N ALA A 329 -1.85 -24.78 -10.63
CA ALA A 329 -1.07 -24.84 -9.40
C ALA A 329 -1.82 -24.23 -8.21
N ILE A 330 -2.52 -23.11 -8.42
CA ILE A 330 -3.43 -22.51 -7.42
C ILE A 330 -4.48 -23.54 -6.96
N GLN A 331 -5.17 -24.20 -7.90
CA GLN A 331 -6.17 -25.22 -7.55
C GLN A 331 -5.57 -26.39 -6.77
N THR A 332 -4.36 -26.81 -7.12
CA THR A 332 -3.65 -27.89 -6.41
C THR A 332 -3.41 -27.50 -4.95
N VAL A 333 -2.93 -26.28 -4.70
CA VAL A 333 -2.74 -25.76 -3.33
C VAL A 333 -4.08 -25.66 -2.60
N LEU A 334 -5.14 -25.20 -3.27
CA LEU A 334 -6.46 -25.02 -2.65
C LEU A 334 -7.13 -26.35 -2.23
N VAL A 335 -6.86 -27.44 -2.94
CA VAL A 335 -7.36 -28.78 -2.58
C VAL A 335 -6.58 -29.39 -1.41
N GLU A 336 -5.34 -28.97 -1.18
CA GLU A 336 -4.62 -29.36 0.04
C GLU A 336 -5.34 -28.80 1.28
N PRO A 337 -5.55 -29.62 2.33
CA PRO A 337 -6.14 -29.14 3.57
C PRO A 337 -5.30 -28.01 4.15
N ARG A 338 -5.97 -26.98 4.68
CA ARG A 338 -5.29 -25.90 5.41
C ARG A 338 -4.42 -26.52 6.50
N ARG A 339 -3.14 -26.18 6.46
CA ARG A 339 -2.25 -26.54 7.56
C ARG A 339 -2.44 -25.49 8.64
N THR A 340 -3.33 -25.77 9.59
CA THR A 340 -3.31 -25.07 10.87
C THR A 340 -1.96 -25.36 11.53
N GLY A 341 -1.19 -24.30 11.82
CA GLY A 341 0.08 -24.40 12.52
C GLY A 341 -0.04 -25.26 13.78
N ALA A 342 0.96 -26.11 14.00
CA ALA A 342 1.16 -26.85 15.23
C ALA A 342 1.57 -25.92 16.38
#